data_AF-A0A5E8VJE7-F1
#
_entry.id   AF-A0A5E8VJE7-F1
#
_cell.length_a   1.000
_cell.length_b   1.000
_cell.length_c   1.000
_cell.angle_alpha   90.00
_cell.angle_beta   90.00
_cell.angle_gamma   90.00
#
_symmetry.space_group_name_H-M   'P 1'
#
loop_
_entity.id
_entity.type
_entity.pdbx_description
1 polymer ?
#
loop_
_entity_poly.entity_id
_entity_poly.type
_entity_poly.pdbx_seq_one_letter_code
_entity_poly.pdbx_strand_id
1 'polypeptide(L)'
;MTRAIDPKDNAEWRCVGAPMSITCQPGDDAEYVTSAKIKLRFGGASDMWIHRRMRDDEFPKPVYFGTPTRYWRMSDVVAWERAMIERGCAPTKRRKVQP
;
A
#
# COMPACT_ATOMS: atom_id res chain seq x y z
N MET A 1 4.97 -28.02 50.33
CA MET A 1 5.02 -26.55 50.20
C MET A 1 4.43 -26.16 48.85
N THR A 2 3.20 -25.67 48.91
CA THR A 2 2.36 -25.04 47.88
C THR A 2 3.14 -23.90 47.20
N ARG A 3 3.04 -23.61 45.90
CA ARG A 3 1.85 -23.10 45.20
C ARG A 3 1.89 -23.32 43.68
N ALA A 4 0.71 -23.68 43.16
CA ALA A 4 0.29 -23.54 41.79
C ALA A 4 0.35 -22.08 41.32
N ILE A 5 0.67 -21.86 40.05
CA ILE A 5 0.50 -20.57 39.38
C ILE A 5 -0.87 -20.65 38.70
N ASP A 6 -1.87 -20.02 39.33
CA ASP A 6 -3.25 -19.94 38.85
C ASP A 6 -3.39 -18.88 37.72
N PRO A 7 -4.25 -19.09 36.71
CA PRO A 7 -4.36 -18.25 35.51
C PRO A 7 -5.35 -17.08 35.67
N LYS A 8 -5.17 -16.23 36.70
CA LYS A 8 -6.13 -15.13 36.99
C LYS A 8 -5.55 -13.89 37.71
N ASP A 9 -4.55 -13.27 37.11
CA ASP A 9 -4.14 -11.89 37.40
C ASP A 9 -4.43 -11.08 36.11
N ASN A 10 -5.68 -10.80 35.74
CA ASN A 10 -6.62 -9.82 36.30
C ASN A 10 -5.97 -8.46 36.53
N ALA A 11 -5.85 -7.64 35.47
CA ALA A 11 -6.77 -6.51 35.19
C ALA A 11 -6.17 -5.20 35.78
N GLU A 12 -6.19 -4.01 35.18
CA GLU A 12 -7.05 -3.31 34.23
C GLU A 12 -6.30 -2.00 33.89
N TRP A 13 -6.35 -1.47 32.65
CA TRP A 13 -6.58 -0.05 32.33
C TRP A 13 -6.76 0.12 30.80
N ARG A 14 -8.04 0.21 30.40
CA ARG A 14 -8.67 1.17 29.45
C ARG A 14 -8.38 1.16 27.93
N CYS A 15 -9.50 1.17 27.21
CA CYS A 15 -9.74 1.36 25.78
C CYS A 15 -9.12 2.64 25.17
N VAL A 16 -8.51 2.54 23.97
CA VAL A 16 -8.80 3.35 22.76
C VAL A 16 -8.31 2.60 21.50
N GLY A 17 -9.23 2.37 20.55
CA GLY A 17 -8.88 2.20 19.12
C GLY A 17 -8.50 0.77 18.70
N ALA A 18 -9.44 0.08 18.07
CA ALA A 18 -9.20 -1.16 17.35
C ALA A 18 -7.92 -1.08 16.49
N PRO A 19 -7.00 -2.05 16.54
CA PRO A 19 -6.11 -2.21 15.40
C PRO A 19 -7.01 -2.64 14.25
N MET A 20 -7.16 -1.75 13.26
CA MET A 20 -7.66 -2.14 11.94
C MET A 20 -6.91 -3.41 11.56
N SER A 21 -7.61 -4.53 11.62
CA SER A 21 -7.23 -5.74 10.92
C SER A 21 -7.25 -5.39 9.44
N ILE A 22 -6.15 -4.80 8.96
CA ILE A 22 -5.72 -4.97 7.58
C ILE A 22 -5.28 -6.45 7.50
N THR A 23 -6.25 -7.34 7.56
CA THR A 23 -6.16 -8.60 6.81
C THR A 23 -6.14 -8.18 5.36
N CYS A 24 -4.94 -7.90 4.88
CA CYS A 24 -4.61 -7.88 3.47
C CYS A 24 -4.90 -9.30 2.99
N GLN A 25 -6.12 -9.55 2.46
CA GLN A 25 -6.43 -10.79 1.79
C GLN A 25 -5.63 -10.78 0.48
N PRO A 26 -4.70 -11.73 0.24
CA PRO A 26 -4.04 -11.88 -1.04
C PRO A 26 -4.99 -12.65 -1.96
N GLY A 27 -5.91 -11.95 -2.63
CA GLY A 27 -6.95 -12.63 -3.40
C GLY A 27 -7.58 -11.88 -4.57
N ASP A 28 -7.18 -10.65 -4.89
CA ASP A 28 -7.88 -9.89 -5.93
C ASP A 28 -6.92 -9.34 -7.01
N ASP A 29 -6.58 -10.21 -7.95
CA ASP A 29 -6.05 -9.85 -9.28
C ASP A 29 -7.07 -9.07 -10.16
N ALA A 30 -8.23 -8.74 -9.59
CA ALA A 30 -9.29 -7.97 -10.19
C ALA A 30 -9.66 -6.71 -9.38
N GLU A 31 -8.85 -6.31 -8.38
CA GLU A 31 -9.14 -5.07 -7.65
C GLU A 31 -8.73 -3.83 -8.49
N TYR A 32 -9.69 -2.95 -8.74
CA TYR A 32 -9.45 -1.62 -9.28
C TYR A 32 -9.13 -0.65 -8.14
N VAL A 33 -7.92 -0.09 -8.16
CA VAL A 33 -7.43 0.82 -7.13
C VAL A 33 -7.44 2.27 -7.61
N THR A 34 -7.76 3.18 -6.70
CA THR A 34 -7.74 4.62 -6.95
C THR A 34 -6.31 5.18 -6.89
N SER A 35 -6.12 6.39 -7.44
CA SER A 35 -4.85 7.11 -7.35
C SER A 35 -4.36 7.28 -5.91
N ALA A 36 -5.26 7.48 -4.94
CA ALA A 36 -4.91 7.59 -3.52
C ALA A 36 -4.23 6.33 -2.98
N LYS A 37 -4.76 5.14 -3.31
CA LYS A 37 -4.19 3.85 -2.88
C LYS A 37 -2.84 3.58 -3.54
N ILE A 38 -2.67 3.95 -4.81
CA ILE A 38 -1.38 3.88 -5.51
C ILE A 38 -0.35 4.80 -4.85
N LYS A 39 -0.72 6.06 -4.57
CA LYS A 39 0.17 7.03 -3.90
C LYS A 39 0.66 6.50 -2.56
N LEU A 40 -0.25 5.94 -1.76
CA LEU A 40 0.10 5.35 -0.47
C LEU A 40 1.07 4.18 -0.61
N ARG A 41 0.85 3.28 -1.59
CA ARG A 41 1.74 2.14 -1.86
C ARG A 41 3.17 2.60 -2.17
N PHE A 42 3.33 3.65 -2.98
CA PHE A 42 4.65 4.20 -3.34
C PHE A 42 5.18 5.24 -2.32
N GLY A 43 4.83 5.09 -1.04
CA GLY A 43 5.37 5.90 0.05
C GLY A 43 4.76 7.31 0.17
N GLY A 44 3.50 7.47 -0.21
CA GLY A 44 2.82 8.78 -0.23
C GLY A 44 3.22 9.65 -1.41
N ALA A 45 3.43 9.05 -2.59
CA ALA A 45 3.79 9.77 -3.80
C ALA A 45 2.77 10.87 -4.15
N SER A 46 3.20 11.93 -4.84
CA SER A 46 2.29 13.01 -5.25
C SER A 46 1.56 12.68 -6.56
N ASP A 47 0.47 13.37 -6.90
CA ASP A 47 -0.21 13.16 -8.19
C ASP A 47 0.72 13.43 -9.39
N MET A 48 1.61 14.43 -9.29
CA MET A 48 2.65 14.68 -10.30
C MET A 48 3.59 13.47 -10.50
N TRP A 49 3.82 12.65 -9.48
CA TRP A 49 4.62 11.44 -9.62
C TRP A 49 3.92 10.44 -10.55
N ILE A 50 2.61 10.24 -10.37
CA ILE A 50 1.81 9.36 -11.24
C ILE A 50 1.83 9.90 -12.68
N HIS A 51 1.63 11.20 -12.85
CA HIS A 51 1.68 11.83 -14.17
C HIS A 51 3.02 11.65 -14.89
N ARG A 52 4.14 11.74 -14.16
CA ARG A 52 5.48 11.49 -14.73
C ARG A 52 5.65 10.02 -15.11
N ARG A 53 5.29 9.09 -14.23
CA ARG A 53 5.40 7.64 -14.54
C ARG A 53 4.52 7.21 -15.72
N MET A 54 3.33 7.79 -15.87
CA MET A 54 2.48 7.58 -17.03
C MET A 54 3.10 8.07 -18.34
N ARG A 55 3.98 9.08 -18.28
CA ARG A 55 4.67 9.63 -19.45
C ARG A 55 5.98 8.89 -19.75
N ASP A 56 6.75 8.60 -18.71
CA ASP A 56 8.17 8.27 -18.84
C ASP A 56 8.47 6.76 -18.66
N ASP A 57 7.64 6.02 -17.90
CA ASP A 57 8.01 4.68 -17.40
C ASP A 57 7.04 3.57 -17.77
N GLU A 58 6.27 3.71 -18.84
CA GLU A 58 5.30 2.69 -19.28
C GLU A 58 4.30 2.30 -18.16
N PHE A 59 4.00 3.21 -17.25
CA PHE A 59 3.07 2.95 -16.16
C PHE A 59 1.69 2.57 -16.72
N PRO A 60 0.96 1.60 -16.11
CA PRO A 60 -0.31 1.12 -16.65
C PRO A 60 -1.31 2.25 -16.88
N LYS A 61 -2.07 2.12 -17.96
CA LYS A 61 -3.08 3.11 -18.35
C LYS A 61 -4.25 3.09 -17.36
N PRO A 62 -4.79 4.25 -16.99
CA PRO A 62 -5.97 4.30 -16.14
C PRO A 62 -7.21 3.82 -16.91
N VAL A 63 -8.08 3.13 -16.18
CA VAL A 63 -9.43 2.74 -16.58
C VAL A 63 -10.41 3.75 -15.99
N TYR A 64 -11.39 4.16 -16.79
CA TYR A 64 -12.45 5.09 -16.40
C TYR A 64 -13.80 4.38 -16.41
N PHE A 65 -14.48 4.35 -15.27
CA PHE A 65 -15.82 3.75 -15.13
C PHE A 65 -16.93 4.80 -15.29
N GLY A 66 -16.88 5.60 -16.36
CA GLY A 66 -17.87 6.67 -16.61
C GLY A 66 -17.76 7.90 -15.68
N THR A 67 -16.83 7.87 -14.72
CA THR A 67 -16.47 9.01 -13.86
C THR A 67 -15.13 9.61 -14.29
N PRO A 68 -14.84 10.90 -13.98
CA PRO A 68 -13.52 11.49 -14.21
C PRO A 68 -12.42 10.89 -13.32
N THR A 69 -12.78 10.07 -12.34
CA THR A 69 -11.84 9.36 -11.48
C THR A 69 -11.08 8.29 -12.23
N ARG A 70 -9.76 8.26 -12.03
CA ARG A 70 -8.85 7.28 -12.61
C ARG A 70 -8.74 6.06 -11.70
N TYR A 71 -8.88 4.89 -12.29
CA TYR A 71 -8.66 3.61 -11.64
C TYR A 71 -7.54 2.85 -12.34
N TRP A 72 -6.83 2.02 -11.60
CA TRP A 72 -5.85 1.10 -12.17
C TRP A 72 -6.13 -0.30 -11.68
N ARG A 73 -5.86 -1.29 -12.52
CA ARG A 73 -5.92 -2.67 -12.09
C ARG A 73 -4.68 -2.99 -11.25
N MET A 74 -4.88 -3.57 -10.08
CA MET A 74 -3.77 -3.85 -9.16
C MET A 74 -2.73 -4.80 -9.77
N SER A 75 -3.16 -5.82 -10.52
CA SER A 75 -2.24 -6.76 -11.18
C SER A 75 -1.31 -6.08 -12.18
N ASP A 76 -1.78 -5.09 -12.94
CA ASP A 76 -0.95 -4.36 -13.90
C ASP A 76 0.11 -3.52 -13.18
N VAL A 77 -0.26 -2.90 -12.05
CA VAL A 77 0.68 -2.12 -11.23
C VAL A 77 1.75 -3.02 -10.62
N VAL A 78 1.39 -4.22 -10.16
CA VAL A 78 2.33 -5.20 -9.60
C VAL A 78 3.24 -5.78 -10.70
N ALA A 79 2.70 -6.08 -11.89
CA ALA A 79 3.50 -6.54 -13.02
C ALA A 79 4.54 -5.48 -13.44
N TRP A 80 4.11 -4.22 -13.50
CA TRP A 80 5.00 -3.09 -13.75
C TRP A 80 6.08 -2.94 -12.66
N GLU A 81 5.70 -3.05 -11.39
CA GLU A 81 6.65 -3.01 -10.26
C GLU A 81 7.72 -4.10 -10.39
N ARG A 82 7.32 -5.33 -10.74
CA ARG A 82 8.26 -6.44 -10.99
C ARG A 82 9.19 -6.15 -12.17
N ALA A 83 8.66 -5.63 -13.27
CA ALA A 83 9.46 -5.26 -14.44
C ALA A 83 10.49 -4.16 -14.10
N MET A 84 10.13 -3.20 -13.24
CA MET A 84 11.06 -2.15 -12.79
C MET A 84 12.19 -2.70 -11.91
N ILE A 85 11.88 -3.66 -11.04
CA ILE A 85 12.88 -4.36 -10.21
C ILE A 85 13.83 -5.16 -11.12
N GLU A 86 13.31 -5.88 -12.12
CA GLU A 86 14.12 -6.64 -13.07
C GLU A 86 15.01 -5.75 -13.94
N ARG A 87 14.52 -4.58 -14.36
CA ARG A 87 15.30 -3.56 -15.09
C ARG A 87 16.40 -2.92 -14.22
N GLY A 88 16.50 -3.26 -12.94
CA GLY A 88 17.46 -2.66 -12.01
C GLY A 88 17.13 -1.22 -11.62
N CYS A 89 15.96 -0.71 -12.03
CA CYS A 89 15.46 0.60 -11.63
C CYS A 89 14.79 0.47 -10.27
N ALA A 90 15.59 0.33 -9.21
CA ALA A 90 15.07 0.47 -7.86
C ALA A 90 14.44 1.87 -7.75
N PRO A 91 13.15 2.02 -7.35
CA PRO A 91 12.60 3.33 -7.04
C PRO A 91 13.44 3.87 -5.88
N THR A 92 14.35 4.78 -6.20
CA THR A 92 15.25 5.37 -5.23
C THR A 92 14.38 6.00 -4.15
N LYS A 93 14.46 5.45 -2.93
CA LYS A 93 13.89 6.11 -1.75
C LYS A 93 14.49 7.50 -1.76
N ARG A 94 13.69 8.55 -2.01
CA ARG A 94 14.13 9.92 -1.78
C ARG A 94 14.59 9.96 -0.33
N ARG A 95 15.90 10.07 -0.13
CA ARG A 95 16.53 10.27 1.19
C ARG A 95 15.80 11.47 1.79
N LYS A 96 15.15 11.30 2.94
CA LYS A 96 14.75 12.46 3.73
C LYS A 96 16.06 13.13 4.16
N VAL A 97 16.37 14.29 3.60
CA VAL A 97 17.31 15.22 4.22
C VAL A 97 16.60 15.69 5.49
N GLN A 98 17.03 15.14 6.63
CA GLN A 98 16.67 15.68 7.94
C GLN A 98 17.67 16.80 8.29
N PRO A 99 17.22 17.89 8.95
CA PRO A 99 17.96 19.14 9.09
C PRO A 99 19.26 19.02 9.90
#